data_AF-A0A2H9TDY8-F1
#
_entry.id   AF-A0A2H9TDY8-F1
#
_cell.length_a   1.000
_cell.length_b   1.000
_cell.length_c   1.000
_cell.angle_alpha   90.00
_cell.angle_beta   90.00
_cell.angle_gamma   90.00
#
_symmetry.space_group_name_H-M   'P 1'
#
loop_
_entity.id
_entity.type
_entity.pdbx_description
1 polymer ?
#
loop_
_entity_poly.entity_id
_entity_poly.type
_entity_poly.pdbx_seq_one_letter_code
_entity_poly.pdbx_strand_id
1 'polypeptide(L)'
;MGLHDYFHRQINLMISKWFLSLRIRKRADKYFHKTLNDFVKKNKRKPTSDEQFLLVVKASHRTLGIKKARGKKGHLERQWIRKYLLLKHKIRNKYKIQKSKIS
;
A
#
# COMPACT_ATOMS: atom_id res chain seq x y z
N MET A 1 19.49 9.83 5.51
CA MET A 1 18.25 9.35 6.16
C MET A 1 18.57 9.14 7.62
N GLY A 2 17.95 9.89 8.54
CA GLY A 2 18.31 9.84 9.96
C GLY A 2 17.89 8.52 10.63
N LEU A 3 18.63 8.11 11.66
CA LEU A 3 18.33 6.91 12.45
C LEU A 3 16.88 6.92 12.98
N HIS A 4 16.39 8.09 13.41
CA HIS A 4 15.03 8.30 13.88
C HIS A 4 13.96 7.95 12.83
N ASP A 5 14.11 8.39 11.57
CA ASP A 5 13.13 8.10 10.51
C ASP A 5 13.08 6.61 10.15
N TYR A 6 14.21 5.91 10.27
CA TYR A 6 14.28 4.48 10.08
C TYR A 6 13.44 3.74 11.14
N PHE A 7 13.63 4.07 12.42
CA PHE A 7 12.88 3.45 13.52
C PHE A 7 11.38 3.69 13.41
N HIS A 8 10.96 4.94 13.13
CA HIS A 8 9.54 5.27 12.93
C HIS A 8 8.91 4.47 11.80
N ARG A 9 9.63 4.27 10.68
CA ARG A 9 9.15 3.44 9.56
C ARG A 9 8.97 1.99 9.97
N GLN A 10 9.94 1.41 10.70
CA GLN A 10 9.85 0.01 11.13
C GLN A 10 8.69 -0.22 12.09
N ILE A 11 8.49 0.67 13.07
CA ILE A 11 7.34 0.61 13.98
C ILE A 11 6.03 0.69 13.20
N ASN A 12 5.90 1.66 12.30
CA ASN A 12 4.69 1.80 11.48
C ASN A 12 4.45 0.59 10.56
N LEU A 13 5.52 -0.03 10.04
CA LEU A 13 5.42 -1.24 9.24
C LEU A 13 4.95 -2.42 10.09
N MET A 14 5.49 -2.59 11.30
CA MET A 14 5.06 -3.63 12.25
C MET A 14 3.59 -3.47 12.61
N ILE A 15 3.15 -2.24 12.92
CA ILE A 15 1.73 -1.93 13.15
C ILE A 15 0.89 -2.34 11.94
N SER A 16 1.28 -1.96 10.72
CA SER A 16 0.53 -2.34 9.51
C SER A 16 0.47 -3.85 9.26
N LYS A 17 1.49 -4.60 9.68
CA LYS A 17 1.51 -6.07 9.62
C LYS A 17 0.58 -6.71 10.64
N TRP A 18 0.36 -6.06 11.79
CA TRP A 18 -0.57 -6.52 12.81
C TRP A 18 -2.04 -6.35 12.37
N PHE A 19 -2.37 -5.22 11.73
CA PHE A 19 -3.71 -4.98 11.19
C PHE A 19 -4.07 -5.80 9.94
N LEU A 20 -3.07 -6.36 9.24
CA LEU A 20 -3.28 -7.13 8.01
C LEU A 20 -2.92 -8.60 8.19
N SER A 21 -3.88 -9.48 7.94
CA SER A 21 -3.63 -10.93 7.93
C SER A 21 -2.52 -11.29 6.93
N LEU A 22 -1.79 -12.36 7.22
CA LEU A 22 -0.71 -12.85 6.36
C LEU A 22 -1.19 -13.09 4.91
N ARG A 23 -2.42 -13.58 4.76
CA ARG A 23 -3.06 -13.79 3.45
C ARG A 23 -3.26 -12.50 2.68
N ILE A 24 -3.74 -11.43 3.34
CA ILE A 24 -3.90 -10.12 2.70
C ILE A 24 -2.53 -9.53 2.34
N ARG A 25 -1.53 -9.66 3.21
CA ARG A 25 -0.16 -9.17 2.93
C ARG A 25 0.45 -9.83 1.70
N LYS A 26 0.45 -11.17 1.65
CA LYS A 26 0.94 -11.93 0.48
C LYS A 26 0.21 -11.53 -0.81
N ARG A 27 -1.11 -11.33 -0.71
CA ARG A 27 -1.94 -10.92 -1.85
C ARG A 27 -1.62 -9.49 -2.30
N ALA A 28 -1.44 -8.56 -1.36
CA ALA A 28 -1.03 -7.18 -1.64
C ALA A 28 0.31 -7.14 -2.36
N ASP A 29 1.30 -7.91 -1.87
CA ASP A 29 2.62 -8.01 -2.49
C ASP A 29 2.53 -8.56 -3.92
N LYS A 30 1.76 -9.64 -4.13
CA LYS A 30 1.53 -10.23 -5.45
C LYS A 30 0.94 -9.21 -6.43
N TYR A 31 -0.10 -8.48 -6.02
CA TYR A 31 -0.72 -7.49 -6.91
C TYR A 31 0.15 -6.26 -7.12
N PHE A 32 0.94 -5.85 -6.13
CA PHE A 32 1.87 -4.74 -6.30
C PHE A 32 2.95 -5.10 -7.33
N HIS A 33 3.62 -6.25 -7.19
CA HIS A 33 4.60 -6.71 -8.18
C HIS A 33 4.00 -6.86 -9.58
N LYS A 34 2.80 -7.44 -9.69
CA LYS A 34 2.12 -7.52 -10.99
C LYS A 34 1.90 -6.14 -11.59
N THR A 35 1.40 -5.19 -10.80
CA THR A 35 1.09 -3.84 -11.28
C THR A 35 2.37 -3.06 -11.63
N LEU A 36 3.47 -3.28 -10.90
CA LEU A 36 4.78 -2.73 -11.20
C LEU A 36 5.34 -3.31 -12.51
N ASN A 37 5.28 -4.62 -12.70
CA ASN A 37 5.74 -5.28 -13.91
C ASN A 37 4.92 -4.85 -15.14
N ASP A 38 3.59 -4.74 -14.99
CA ASP A 38 2.71 -4.20 -16.04
C ASP A 38 3.15 -2.78 -16.44
N PHE A 39 3.48 -1.93 -15.46
CA PHE A 39 3.96 -0.57 -15.71
C PHE A 39 5.30 -0.56 -16.45
N VAL A 40 6.29 -1.34 -15.98
CA VAL A 40 7.63 -1.40 -16.59
C VAL A 40 7.53 -1.96 -18.01
N LYS A 41 6.69 -2.99 -18.24
CA LYS A 41 6.49 -3.58 -19.57
C LYS A 41 5.92 -2.55 -20.56
N LYS A 42 4.95 -1.74 -20.11
CA LYS A 42 4.28 -0.73 -20.94
C LYS A 42 5.14 0.50 -21.21
N ASN A 43 5.79 1.03 -20.17
CA ASN A 43 6.50 2.31 -20.25
C ASN A 43 8.01 2.17 -20.49
N LYS A 44 8.54 0.94 -20.45
CA LYS A 44 9.97 0.62 -20.64
C LYS A 44 10.92 1.36 -19.70
N ARG A 45 10.42 1.85 -18.56
CA ARG A 45 11.20 2.55 -17.54
C ARG A 45 10.71 2.22 -16.13
N LYS A 46 11.52 2.57 -15.13
CA LYS A 46 11.12 2.53 -13.72
C LYS A 46 10.12 3.65 -13.43
N PRO A 47 9.12 3.41 -12.55
CA PRO A 47 8.18 4.44 -12.13
C PRO A 47 8.83 5.49 -11.23
N THR A 48 8.42 6.74 -11.38
CA THR A 48 8.75 7.82 -10.45
C THR A 48 8.09 7.61 -9.08
N SER A 49 8.44 8.43 -8.08
CA SER A 49 7.85 8.34 -6.73
C SER A 49 6.31 8.46 -6.76
N ASP A 50 5.78 9.40 -7.55
CA ASP A 50 4.34 9.62 -7.64
C ASP A 50 3.63 8.48 -8.38
N GLU A 51 4.26 7.95 -9.43
CA GLU A 51 3.73 6.77 -10.11
C GLU A 51 3.74 5.55 -9.20
N GLN A 52 4.80 5.34 -8.41
CA GLN A 52 4.84 4.27 -7.41
C GLN A 52 3.69 4.40 -6.41
N PHE A 53 3.37 5.62 -5.97
CA PHE A 53 2.21 5.86 -5.13
C PHE A 53 0.90 5.46 -5.82
N LEU A 54 0.69 5.85 -7.08
CA LEU A 54 -0.49 5.46 -7.86
C LEU A 54 -0.58 3.94 -8.07
N LEU A 55 0.55 3.28 -8.29
CA LEU A 55 0.61 1.82 -8.42
C LEU A 55 0.21 1.13 -7.11
N VAL A 56 0.63 1.66 -5.96
CA VAL A 56 0.18 1.17 -4.64
C VAL A 56 -1.32 1.36 -4.46
N VAL A 57 -1.87 2.53 -4.83
CA VAL A 57 -3.32 2.76 -4.80
C VAL A 57 -4.03 1.71 -5.64
N LYS A 58 -3.62 1.50 -6.89
CA LYS A 58 -4.19 0.48 -7.80
C LYS A 58 -4.10 -0.94 -7.22
N ALA A 59 -2.94 -1.31 -6.67
CA ALA A 59 -2.74 -2.61 -6.04
C ALA A 59 -3.65 -2.82 -4.81
N SER A 60 -3.85 -1.78 -3.99
CA SER A 60 -4.73 -1.86 -2.80
C SER A 60 -6.19 -2.18 -3.15
N HIS A 61 -6.71 -1.60 -4.24
CA HIS A 61 -8.06 -1.90 -4.73
C HIS A 61 -8.15 -3.35 -5.24
N ARG A 62 -7.15 -3.81 -6.00
CA ARG A 62 -7.09 -5.18 -6.53
C ARG A 62 -7.00 -6.24 -5.42
N THR A 63 -6.34 -5.91 -4.31
CA THR A 63 -6.10 -6.84 -3.19
C THR A 63 -7.39 -7.27 -2.50
N LEU A 64 -8.33 -6.35 -2.26
CA LEU A 64 -9.61 -6.67 -1.61
C LEU A 64 -10.64 -7.23 -2.61
N GLY A 65 -10.56 -6.82 -3.87
CA GLY A 65 -11.57 -7.12 -4.88
C GLY A 65 -12.82 -6.23 -4.72
N ILE A 66 -13.65 -6.21 -5.77
CA ILE A 66 -14.76 -5.25 -5.94
C ILE A 66 -15.75 -5.28 -4.78
N LYS A 67 -16.17 -6.48 -4.34
CA LYS A 67 -17.20 -6.64 -3.30
C LYS A 67 -16.73 -6.21 -1.91
N LYS A 68 -15.50 -6.55 -1.51
CA LYS A 68 -14.94 -6.22 -0.19
C LYS A 68 -14.38 -4.80 -0.11
N ALA A 69 -14.20 -4.14 -1.25
CA ALA A 69 -13.78 -2.75 -1.32
C ALA A 69 -14.92 -1.74 -1.07
N ARG A 70 -16.19 -2.14 -1.01
CA ARG A 70 -17.29 -1.19 -0.81
C ARG A 70 -17.46 -0.83 0.67
N GLY A 71 -17.90 0.40 0.93
CA GLY A 71 -18.23 0.92 2.27
C GLY A 71 -17.03 1.32 3.16
N LYS A 72 -17.36 1.76 4.39
CA LYS A 72 -16.41 2.26 5.40
C LYS A 72 -15.33 1.22 5.75
N LYS A 73 -15.72 -0.05 5.92
CA LYS A 73 -14.78 -1.16 6.23
C LYS A 73 -13.78 -1.40 5.11
N GLY A 74 -14.24 -1.51 3.87
CA GLY A 74 -13.37 -1.71 2.71
C GLY A 74 -12.43 -0.53 2.48
N HIS A 75 -12.88 0.71 2.75
CA HIS A 75 -12.02 1.89 2.72
C HIS A 75 -10.86 1.79 3.71
N LEU A 76 -11.16 1.47 4.98
CA LEU A 76 -10.14 1.32 6.02
C LEU A 76 -9.12 0.22 5.67
N GLU A 77 -9.60 -0.94 5.21
CA GLU A 77 -8.71 -2.03 4.79
C GLU A 77 -7.78 -1.60 3.63
N ARG A 78 -8.29 -0.85 2.63
CA ARG A 78 -7.43 -0.31 1.56
C ARG A 78 -6.38 0.64 2.10
N GLN A 79 -6.73 1.50 3.05
CA GLN A 79 -5.80 2.43 3.65
C GLN A 79 -4.68 1.71 4.41
N TRP A 80 -5.01 0.62 5.12
CA TRP A 80 -4.01 -0.24 5.76
C TRP A 80 -3.10 -0.94 4.75
N ILE A 81 -3.66 -1.47 3.65
CA ILE A 81 -2.88 -2.09 2.58
C ILE A 81 -1.94 -1.06 1.93
N ARG A 82 -2.41 0.16 1.67
CA ARG A 82 -1.58 1.25 1.15
C ARG A 82 -0.45 1.60 2.11
N LYS A 83 -0.76 1.77 3.40
CA LYS A 83 0.23 2.04 4.45
C LYS A 83 1.32 0.96 4.45
N TYR A 84 0.92 -0.31 4.45
CA TYR A 84 1.84 -1.45 4.40
C TYR A 84 2.76 -1.42 3.18
N LEU A 85 2.20 -1.29 1.96
CA LEU A 85 2.99 -1.29 0.73
C LEU A 85 3.94 -0.09 0.64
N LEU A 86 3.48 1.11 1.00
CA LEU A 86 4.31 2.32 0.96
C LEU A 86 5.52 2.22 1.88
N LEU A 87 5.32 1.73 3.10
CA LEU A 87 6.38 1.59 4.10
C LEU A 87 7.33 0.46 3.73
N LYS A 88 6.80 -0.70 3.31
CA LYS A 88 7.59 -1.88 2.94
C LYS A 88 8.52 -1.60 1.76
N HIS A 89 8.01 -0.96 0.71
CA HIS A 89 8.78 -0.65 -0.49
C HIS A 89 9.56 0.67 -0.40
N LYS A 90 9.61 1.29 0.79
CA LYS A 90 10.32 2.56 1.04
C LYS A 90 9.89 3.70 0.11
N ILE A 91 8.64 3.67 -0.36
CA ILE A 91 8.08 4.69 -1.25
C ILE A 91 7.78 5.98 -0.46
N ARG A 92 7.29 5.83 0.77
CA ARG A 92 7.10 6.94 1.72
C ARG A 92 7.48 6.49 3.13
N ASN A 93 8.07 7.41 3.89
CA ASN A 93 8.45 7.15 5.29
C ASN A 93 7.26 7.28 6.25
N LYS A 94 6.29 8.13 5.89
CA LYS A 94 5.09 8.40 6.69
C LYS A 94 3.86 8.29 5.80
N TYR A 95 2.83 7.61 6.30
CA TYR A 95 1.52 7.54 5.67
C TYR A 95 0.43 7.54 6.73
N LYS A 96 -0.39 8.59 6.74
CA LYS A 96 -1.53 8.74 7.63
C LYS A 96 -2.76 8.13 6.96
N ILE A 97 -3.45 7.25 7.69
CA ILE A 97 -4.71 6.67 7.21
C ILE A 97 -5.74 7.78 7.11
N GLN A 98 -6.35 7.90 5.95
CA GLN A 98 -7.40 8.87 5.71
C GLN A 98 -8.71 8.33 6.30
N LYS A 99 -9.32 9.09 7.22
CA LYS A 99 -10.66 8.81 7.71
C LYS A 99 -11.64 8.89 6.52
N SER A 100 -12.61 7.97 6.45
CA SER A 100 -13.64 8.08 5.42
C SER A 100 -14.48 9.32 5.70
N LYS A 101 -14.56 10.27 4.76
CA LYS A 101 -15.54 11.36 4.77
C LYS A 101 -16.93 10.85 4.34
N ILE A 102 -17.36 9.72 4.90
CA ILE A 102 -18.70 9.22 4.64
C ILE A 102 -19.55 9.73 5.81
N SER A 103 -20.10 10.93 5.59
CA SER A 103 -21.37 11.37 6.16
C SER A 103 -22.42 10.30 5.90
#